data_AF-F4MUF7-F1
#
_entry.id   AF-F4MUF7-F1
#
_cell.length_a   1.000
_cell.length_b   1.000
_cell.length_c   1.000
_cell.angle_alpha   90.00
_cell.angle_beta   90.00
_cell.angle_gamma   90.00
#
_symmetry.space_group_name_H-M   'P 1'
#
loop_
_entity.id
_entity.type
_entity.pdbx_description
1 polymer ?
#
loop_
_entity_poly.entity_id
_entity_poly.type
_entity_poly.pdbx_seq_one_letter_code
_entity_poly.pdbx_strand_id
1 'polypeptide(L)'
;MKGKLLFAAMLVASFSASAAEHAHWGYEGQEAPEHWGKLSPDFSLCETGKSQSPVNIHGALKTHHGQLELNFQQGKQQIVNNGHTIQINASTGNTLKLDGDTFTLQQFHFHAPSETKLMANSSHWKLILFIKITRGSW
;
A
#
# COMPACT_ATOMS: atom_id res chain seq x y z
N MET A 1 31.32 58.21 33.61
CA MET A 1 31.79 57.56 32.36
C MET A 1 32.53 56.29 32.73
N LYS A 2 32.35 55.19 31.97
CA LYS A 2 32.80 53.79 32.19
C LYS A 2 31.79 53.01 33.06
N GLY A 3 31.16 51.91 32.65
CA GLY A 3 31.21 51.10 31.44
C GLY A 3 30.61 49.72 31.73
N LYS A 4 30.31 48.97 30.66
CA LYS A 4 29.88 47.55 30.58
C LYS A 4 28.37 47.31 30.49
N LEU A 5 27.83 47.51 29.29
CA LEU A 5 26.67 46.77 28.79
C LEU A 5 27.14 45.35 28.43
N LEU A 6 26.68 44.35 29.16
CA LEU A 6 26.82 42.94 28.79
C LEU A 6 25.75 42.63 27.74
N PHE A 7 26.14 42.49 26.48
CA PHE A 7 25.29 41.90 25.45
C PHE A 7 25.27 40.39 25.66
N ALA A 8 24.19 39.87 26.24
CA ALA A 8 23.90 38.45 26.23
C ALA A 8 23.43 38.07 24.82
N ALA A 9 24.30 37.43 24.04
CA ALA A 9 23.93 36.84 22.76
C ALA A 9 23.08 35.59 23.02
N MET A 10 21.76 35.74 22.93
CA MET A 10 20.82 34.63 22.97
C MET A 10 20.92 33.89 21.63
N LEU A 11 21.70 32.81 21.58
CA LEU A 11 21.70 31.88 20.44
C LEU A 11 20.34 31.19 20.42
N VAL A 12 19.41 31.70 19.62
CA VAL A 12 18.21 30.96 19.26
C VAL A 12 18.65 29.87 18.30
N ALA A 13 18.89 28.67 18.82
CA ALA A 13 19.02 27.48 18.00
C ALA A 13 17.66 27.21 17.37
N SER A 14 17.48 27.63 16.12
CA SER A 14 16.35 27.25 15.30
C SER A 14 16.43 25.74 15.08
N PHE A 15 15.75 24.97 15.92
CA PHE A 15 15.47 23.57 15.64
C PHE A 15 14.50 23.54 14.46
N SER A 16 15.03 23.42 13.25
CA SER A 16 14.24 23.03 12.10
C SER A 16 13.72 21.62 12.37
N ALA A 17 12.47 21.51 12.82
CA ALA A 17 11.78 20.24 12.83
C ALA A 17 11.67 19.80 11.36
N SER A 18 12.49 18.83 10.94
CA SER A 18 12.24 18.16 9.67
C SER A 18 10.93 17.41 9.85
N ALA A 19 9.85 17.92 9.26
CA ALA A 19 8.69 17.09 9.00
C ALA A 19 9.22 15.86 8.24
N ALA A 20 8.99 14.67 8.78
CA ALA A 20 9.33 13.43 8.09
C ALA A 20 8.44 13.38 6.84
N GLU A 21 8.96 13.88 5.72
CA GLU A 21 8.40 13.61 4.39
C GLU A 21 8.33 12.09 4.26
N HIS A 22 7.12 11.56 4.05
CA HIS A 22 6.96 10.13 3.78
C HIS A 22 7.78 9.78 2.54
N ALA A 23 8.64 8.77 2.64
CA ALA A 23 9.50 8.38 1.53
C ALA A 23 8.66 8.07 0.29
N HIS A 24 8.90 8.81 -0.80
CA HIS A 24 8.26 8.58 -2.07
C HIS A 24 8.76 7.27 -2.68
N TRP A 25 7.88 6.53 -3.35
CA TRP A 25 8.17 5.26 -4.01
C TRP A 25 7.55 5.24 -5.40
N GLY A 26 8.12 4.45 -6.31
CA GLY A 26 7.65 4.37 -7.69
C GLY A 26 7.90 3.00 -8.32
N TYR A 27 7.65 2.90 -9.62
CA TYR A 27 7.90 1.68 -10.39
C TYR A 27 9.18 1.74 -11.25
N GLU A 28 9.88 2.87 -11.24
CA GLU A 28 11.03 3.13 -12.12
C GLU A 28 12.13 3.92 -11.40
N GLY A 29 13.35 3.88 -11.94
CA GLY A 29 14.47 4.68 -11.47
C GLY A 29 14.95 4.30 -10.06
N GLN A 30 15.37 5.31 -9.29
CA GLN A 30 15.91 5.11 -7.93
C GLN A 30 14.84 4.74 -6.89
N GLU A 31 13.56 4.87 -7.27
CA GLU A 31 12.41 4.59 -6.42
C GLU A 31 11.70 3.29 -6.82
N ALA A 32 12.31 2.53 -7.75
CA ALA A 32 11.78 1.27 -8.27
C ALA A 32 11.70 0.17 -7.19
N PRO A 33 10.93 -0.92 -7.44
CA PRO A 33 10.73 -1.99 -6.46
C PRO A 33 12.01 -2.63 -5.92
N GLU A 34 13.09 -2.68 -6.71
CA GLU A 34 14.40 -3.19 -6.31
C GLU A 34 15.06 -2.34 -5.20
N HIS A 35 14.52 -1.15 -4.93
CA HIS A 35 15.06 -0.17 -3.99
C HIS A 35 14.12 0.17 -2.83
N TRP A 36 12.86 -0.28 -2.85
CA TRP A 36 11.84 0.10 -1.85
C TRP A 36 12.28 -0.08 -0.39
N GLY A 37 12.94 -1.21 -0.06
CA GLY A 37 13.40 -1.48 1.30
C GLY A 37 14.45 -0.50 1.86
N LYS A 38 15.08 0.29 0.98
CA LYS A 38 16.12 1.26 1.32
C LYS A 38 15.60 2.71 1.37
N LEU A 39 14.36 2.95 0.92
CA LEU A 39 13.77 4.30 0.87
C LEU A 39 13.39 4.81 2.26
N SER A 40 12.96 3.90 3.15
CA SER A 40 12.59 4.22 4.53
C SER A 40 12.74 2.99 5.43
N PRO A 41 13.09 3.15 6.73
CA PRO A 41 13.03 2.07 7.70
C PRO A 41 11.68 1.33 7.75
N ASP A 42 10.57 2.05 7.51
CA ASP A 42 9.21 1.48 7.50
C ASP A 42 8.98 0.52 6.33
N PHE A 43 9.81 0.57 5.28
CA PHE A 43 9.70 -0.28 4.09
C PHE A 43 10.64 -1.48 4.14
N SER A 44 11.35 -1.70 5.25
CA SER A 44 12.36 -2.77 5.40
C SER A 44 11.87 -4.18 5.03
N LEU A 45 10.57 -4.46 5.15
CA LEU A 45 9.99 -5.75 4.75
C LEU A 45 10.04 -5.99 3.23
N CYS A 46 10.09 -4.94 2.40
CA CYS A 46 10.26 -5.06 0.95
C CYS A 46 11.61 -5.70 0.56
N GLU A 47 12.63 -5.60 1.43
CA GLU A 47 13.94 -6.22 1.22
C GLU A 47 14.14 -7.49 2.06
N THR A 48 13.66 -7.48 3.30
CA THR A 48 13.96 -8.54 4.27
C THR A 48 12.86 -9.62 4.38
N GLY A 49 11.64 -9.31 3.94
CA GLY A 49 10.47 -10.17 4.06
C GLY A 49 10.63 -11.50 3.33
N LYS A 50 10.10 -12.57 3.92
CA LYS A 50 10.16 -13.94 3.36
C LYS A 50 8.82 -14.45 2.82
N SER A 51 7.78 -13.64 2.95
CA SER A 51 6.42 -13.93 2.49
C SER A 51 5.86 -12.69 1.82
N GLN A 52 6.50 -12.28 0.73
CA GLN A 52 6.10 -11.12 -0.08
C GLN A 52 5.16 -11.55 -1.22
N SER A 53 4.37 -10.59 -1.68
CA SER A 53 3.59 -10.66 -2.92
C SER A 53 4.15 -9.62 -3.90
N PRO A 54 3.95 -9.78 -5.22
CA PRO A 54 3.29 -10.91 -5.90
C PRO A 54 4.16 -12.18 -5.94
N VAL A 55 3.58 -13.30 -6.39
CA VAL A 55 4.29 -14.56 -6.65
C VAL A 55 3.96 -15.13 -8.02
N ASN A 56 4.80 -16.05 -8.49
CA ASN A 56 4.45 -16.92 -9.62
C ASN A 56 3.79 -18.21 -9.10
N ILE A 57 2.53 -18.43 -9.46
CA ILE A 57 1.77 -19.60 -9.05
C ILE A 57 2.08 -20.75 -10.03
N HIS A 58 2.91 -21.70 -9.60
CA HIS A 58 3.30 -22.87 -10.39
C HIS A 58 2.35 -24.06 -10.25
N GLY A 59 1.56 -24.11 -9.18
CA GLY A 59 0.61 -25.16 -8.89
C GLY A 59 -0.24 -24.80 -7.67
N ALA A 60 -1.41 -25.42 -7.56
CA ALA A 60 -2.32 -25.25 -6.44
C ALA A 60 -2.75 -26.61 -5.92
N LEU A 61 -2.77 -26.76 -4.60
CA LEU A 61 -3.38 -27.92 -3.97
C LEU A 61 -4.90 -27.75 -4.00
N LYS A 62 -5.60 -28.77 -4.48
CA LYS A 62 -7.05 -28.79 -4.36
C LYS A 62 -7.41 -28.98 -2.89
N THR A 63 -8.09 -27.99 -2.34
CA THR A 63 -8.56 -28.00 -0.94
C THR A 63 -10.07 -27.84 -0.89
N HIS A 64 -10.68 -28.26 0.21
CA HIS A 64 -12.06 -27.93 0.53
C HIS A 64 -12.07 -26.60 1.25
N HIS A 65 -12.61 -25.57 0.61
CA HIS A 65 -12.84 -24.26 1.20
C HIS A 65 -14.34 -23.98 1.25
N GLY A 66 -14.77 -23.17 2.23
CA GLY A 66 -16.12 -22.64 2.25
C GLY A 66 -16.41 -21.81 1.00
N GLN A 67 -17.69 -21.59 0.72
CA GLN A 67 -18.09 -20.60 -0.28
C GLN A 67 -17.82 -19.20 0.30
N LEU A 68 -17.27 -18.30 -0.54
CA LEU A 68 -17.15 -16.89 -0.15
C LEU A 68 -18.54 -16.29 -0.04
N GLU A 69 -18.90 -15.78 1.14
CA GLU A 69 -20.13 -15.01 1.32
C GLU A 69 -19.84 -13.55 0.98
N LEU A 70 -20.16 -13.16 -0.25
CA LEU A 70 -20.02 -11.81 -0.76
C LEU A 70 -21.37 -11.09 -0.67
N ASN A 71 -21.38 -9.94 -0.01
CA ASN A 71 -22.52 -9.04 0.03
C ASN A 71 -22.10 -7.68 -0.54
N PHE A 72 -22.37 -7.48 -1.83
CA PHE A 72 -22.08 -6.23 -2.52
C PHE A 72 -23.35 -5.44 -2.78
N GLN A 73 -23.27 -4.14 -2.52
CA GLN A 73 -24.36 -3.19 -2.66
C GLN A 73 -24.02 -2.23 -3.79
N GLN A 74 -25.03 -1.90 -4.60
CA GLN A 74 -24.88 -0.82 -5.56
C GLN A 74 -24.72 0.51 -4.81
N GLY A 75 -23.79 1.34 -5.26
CA GLY A 75 -23.52 2.62 -4.63
C GLY A 75 -22.76 3.53 -5.57
N LYS A 76 -22.60 4.79 -5.17
CA LYS A 76 -21.69 5.72 -5.86
C LYS A 76 -20.26 5.34 -5.50
N GLN A 77 -19.40 5.22 -6.50
CA GLN A 77 -17.98 5.03 -6.31
C GLN A 77 -17.20 6.30 -6.65
N GLN A 78 -16.10 6.52 -5.96
CA GLN A 78 -15.13 7.55 -6.29
C GLN A 78 -13.95 6.90 -7.00
N ILE A 79 -13.62 7.39 -8.20
CA ILE A 79 -12.45 6.95 -8.97
C ILE A 79 -11.32 7.95 -8.75
N VAL A 80 -10.13 7.46 -8.43
CA VAL A 80 -8.94 8.25 -8.11
C VAL A 80 -7.75 7.73 -8.92
N ASN A 81 -7.06 8.63 -9.62
CA ASN A 81 -5.70 8.38 -10.09
C ASN A 81 -4.75 8.97 -9.05
N ASN A 82 -3.96 8.12 -8.40
CA ASN A 82 -3.04 8.54 -7.34
C ASN A 82 -1.56 8.58 -7.78
N GLY A 83 -1.29 8.50 -9.08
CA GLY A 83 0.06 8.43 -9.63
C GLY A 83 0.64 7.00 -9.70
N HIS A 84 0.08 6.04 -8.96
CA HIS A 84 0.54 4.64 -8.94
C HIS A 84 -0.47 3.66 -9.53
N THR A 85 -1.76 3.97 -9.48
CA THR A 85 -2.85 3.12 -9.99
C THR A 85 -4.12 3.93 -10.23
N ILE A 86 -5.10 3.31 -10.89
CA ILE A 86 -6.49 3.74 -10.86
C ILE A 86 -7.19 2.99 -9.72
N GLN A 87 -7.56 3.72 -8.67
CA GLN A 87 -8.25 3.22 -7.49
C GLN A 87 -9.73 3.61 -7.51
N ILE A 88 -10.59 2.70 -7.07
CA ILE A 88 -12.01 2.91 -6.89
C ILE A 88 -12.33 2.69 -5.41
N ASN A 89 -12.73 3.77 -4.73
CA ASN A 89 -13.18 3.70 -3.35
C ASN A 89 -14.60 3.13 -3.32
N ALA A 90 -14.79 2.07 -2.53
CA ALA A 90 -16.08 1.42 -2.39
C ALA A 90 -16.98 2.20 -1.43
N SER A 91 -18.29 2.17 -1.69
CA SER A 91 -19.27 2.63 -0.72
C SER A 91 -19.35 1.68 0.48
N THR A 92 -19.88 2.16 1.59
CA THR A 92 -20.10 1.35 2.81
C THR A 92 -21.08 0.20 2.56
N GLY A 93 -21.04 -0.83 3.40
CA GLY A 93 -21.99 -1.96 3.38
C GLY A 93 -21.58 -3.14 2.48
N ASN A 94 -20.48 -2.99 1.73
CA ASN A 94 -19.89 -4.07 0.94
C ASN A 94 -19.03 -4.97 1.85
N THR A 95 -19.37 -6.25 1.96
CA THR A 95 -18.71 -7.19 2.89
C THR A 95 -18.35 -8.53 2.26
N LEU A 96 -17.30 -9.15 2.79
CA LEU A 96 -16.87 -10.52 2.54
C LEU A 96 -16.81 -11.23 3.89
N LYS A 97 -17.44 -12.41 4.02
CA LYS A 97 -17.11 -13.32 5.13
C LYS A 97 -16.15 -14.40 4.69
N LEU A 98 -15.11 -14.60 5.49
CA LEU A 98 -14.07 -15.58 5.26
C LEU A 98 -13.63 -16.13 6.62
N ASP A 99 -13.61 -17.45 6.77
CA ASP A 99 -13.18 -18.16 7.99
C ASP A 99 -13.84 -17.65 9.29
N GLY A 100 -15.12 -17.28 9.22
CA GLY A 100 -15.91 -16.75 10.34
C GLY A 100 -15.74 -15.25 10.60
N ASP A 101 -14.75 -14.61 9.99
CA ASP A 101 -14.52 -13.17 10.07
C ASP A 101 -15.32 -12.41 9.01
N THR A 102 -15.78 -11.21 9.35
CA THR A 102 -16.39 -10.26 8.41
C THR A 102 -15.39 -9.16 8.05
N PHE A 103 -15.19 -8.99 6.75
CA PHE A 103 -14.33 -7.99 6.16
C PHE A 103 -15.17 -6.97 5.37
N THR A 104 -14.83 -5.69 5.51
CA THR A 104 -15.46 -4.60 4.75
C THR A 104 -14.58 -4.23 3.56
N LEU A 105 -15.18 -4.13 2.38
CA LEU A 105 -14.51 -3.63 1.18
C LEU A 105 -14.23 -2.13 1.30
N GLN A 106 -12.97 -1.75 1.17
CA GLN A 106 -12.53 -0.35 1.24
C GLN A 106 -12.33 0.24 -0.16
N GLN A 107 -11.56 -0.47 -0.99
CA GLN A 107 -11.29 -0.08 -2.37
C GLN A 107 -10.96 -1.30 -3.21
N PHE A 108 -10.93 -1.07 -4.52
CA PHE A 108 -10.20 -1.91 -5.44
C PHE A 108 -9.40 -1.07 -6.43
N HIS A 109 -8.36 -1.63 -7.02
CA HIS A 109 -7.47 -0.92 -7.94
C HIS A 109 -6.83 -1.89 -8.95
N PHE A 110 -6.09 -1.35 -9.92
CA PHE A 110 -5.63 -2.12 -11.07
C PHE A 110 -4.12 -2.04 -11.28
N HIS A 111 -3.53 -3.16 -11.70
CA HIS A 111 -2.13 -3.20 -12.16
C HIS A 111 -2.07 -3.75 -13.59
N ALA A 112 -1.22 -3.13 -14.40
CA ALA A 112 -0.92 -3.54 -15.76
C ALA A 112 0.59 -3.36 -16.04
N PRO A 113 1.32 -4.41 -16.45
CA PRO A 113 0.87 -5.79 -16.59
C PRO A 113 0.53 -6.45 -15.23
N SER A 114 0.03 -7.67 -15.30
CA SER A 114 -0.28 -8.50 -14.13
C SER A 114 0.95 -8.73 -13.26
N GLU A 115 0.84 -8.39 -11.98
CA GLU A 115 1.90 -8.63 -11.00
C GLU A 115 2.03 -10.12 -10.67
N THR A 116 0.90 -10.79 -10.39
CA THR A 116 0.87 -12.25 -10.17
C THR A 116 0.99 -12.98 -11.51
N LYS A 117 1.81 -14.03 -11.56
CA LYS A 117 1.98 -14.86 -12.77
C LYS A 117 1.36 -16.26 -12.55
N LEU A 118 0.85 -16.86 -13.63
CA LEU A 118 0.33 -18.22 -13.62
C LEU A 118 1.20 -19.09 -14.50
N MET A 119 2.04 -19.92 -13.88
CA MET A 119 3.06 -20.70 -14.57
C MET A 119 4.06 -19.79 -15.34
N ALA A 120 5.18 -20.36 -15.78
CA ALA A 120 6.26 -19.57 -16.39
C ALA A 120 5.90 -18.96 -17.77
N ASN A 121 4.78 -19.36 -18.38
CA ASN A 121 4.41 -19.09 -19.77
C ASN A 121 3.07 -18.34 -19.94
N SER A 122 2.45 -17.81 -18.87
CA SER A 122 1.28 -16.96 -19.05
C SER A 122 1.66 -15.60 -19.66
N SER A 123 0.94 -15.19 -20.70
CA SER A 123 1.06 -13.88 -21.35
C SER A 123 0.97 -12.74 -20.34
N HIS A 124 1.92 -11.80 -20.40
CA HIS A 124 2.02 -10.65 -19.48
C HIS A 124 0.83 -9.67 -19.56
N TRP A 125 -0.02 -9.76 -20.58
CA TRP A 125 -1.12 -8.82 -20.83
C TRP A 125 -2.41 -9.19 -20.10
N LYS A 126 -2.39 -9.13 -18.76
CA LYS A 126 -3.59 -9.24 -17.94
C LYS A 126 -3.68 -8.05 -16.99
N LEU A 127 -4.86 -7.44 -16.93
CA LEU A 127 -5.21 -6.49 -15.88
C LEU A 127 -5.58 -7.31 -14.65
N ILE A 128 -4.94 -7.06 -13.51
CA ILE A 128 -5.36 -7.65 -12.24
C ILE A 128 -6.07 -6.60 -11.40
N LEU A 129 -7.22 -7.01 -10.85
CA LEU A 129 -7.96 -6.31 -9.82
C LEU A 129 -7.38 -6.67 -8.45
N PHE A 130 -6.88 -5.68 -7.73
CA PHE A 130 -6.50 -5.80 -6.33
C PHE A 130 -7.61 -5.25 -5.45
N ILE A 131 -7.93 -5.97 -4.37
CA ILE A 131 -9.02 -5.64 -3.46
C ILE A 131 -8.43 -5.34 -2.09
N LYS A 132 -8.75 -4.17 -1.54
CA LYS A 132 -8.42 -3.83 -0.15
C LYS A 132 -9.65 -4.02 0.73
N ILE A 133 -9.51 -4.92 1.69
CA ILE A 133 -10.51 -5.20 2.72
C ILE A 133 -9.94 -4.95 4.12
N THR A 134 -10.80 -4.68 5.10
CA THR A 134 -10.40 -4.54 6.50
C THR A 134 -11.28 -5.41 7.39
N ARG A 135 -10.70 -6.00 8.43
CA ARG A 135 -11.45 -6.74 9.45
C ARG A 135 -11.97 -5.75 10.49
N GLY A 136 -13.30 -5.71 10.67
CA GLY A 136 -13.96 -4.79 11.61
C GLY A 136 -14.14 -3.35 11.09
N SER A 137 -14.84 -2.54 11.88
CA SER A 137 -14.93 -1.08 11.76
C SER A 137 -13.74 -0.46 12.48
N TRP A 138 -12.97 0.39 11.80
CA TRP A 138 -11.97 1.25 12.42
C TRP A 138 -12.64 2.33 13.27
#